data_AF-A0A1Z5R492-F1
#
_entry.id   AF-A0A1Z5R492-F1
#
_cell.length_a   1.000
_cell.length_b   1.000
_cell.length_c   1.000
_cell.angle_alpha   90.00
_cell.angle_beta   90.00
_cell.angle_gamma   90.00
#
_symmetry.space_group_name_H-M   'P 1'
#
loop_
_entity.id
_entity.type
_entity.pdbx_description
1 polymer ?
#
loop_
_entity_poly.entity_id
_entity_poly.type
_entity_poly.pdbx_seq_one_letter_code
_entity_poly.pdbx_strand_id
1 'polypeptide(L)'
;MSRNPKAASCRTGCKAMIRLLRLKDHSWYISRSITEHNHSLSATCGEKKQWLSHSEIDPLTKDFIRKLRENNVTTGRVCNILGTSRGVGGFPVRREVIRSVCARLAQHNIEDDISKTLTLLDKMKVDDPMMVVRYKVDEGGRIVHMLWCTGKNQQNYDRFGDAMTFDTTYRTNLYNMPFGLFVGVNNHFQSVVFGGVLLTSEKTEDFEWAFANFKDIMKGKEPMTILTDQCQGMAAAIKTTLQTSRHRWCKWHVLRKAKQWLGNVYTKNTGFKSEFNKLVTEEVSIIKFERRWRQLVRKYGVEKNKYLKRIYKHRGMWARPYFMHVFCAGMTSTQRSESANHMLKGFIQRSAPMHIFVSKFNEFQNDRIAQEEKEIHVTKQMKRKRRIGVPIERHAEEIYTRAMYDRLYNELYHAGSYLIKGRGADEAYILVHYKEDGATDEKLFLVKDSGNFISCSCGLYNHVGMLCRHALKVLMHLDRTELPSGNILARWRRDVACETGHVSGQGVETSSLESATYIQKKLMVRRVLAMAGVEGTLDESGYKEAMDALDKIISVRTTRVEEKKIELGERSEKPTSCPKRAVKKGRRQNTSLKSYKASLKEQNKRKKYEEDEISSTSDNEQVTGTRKTKALWEIE
;
A
#
# COMPACT_ATOMS: atom_id res chain seq x y z
N MET A 1 -7.76 -9.74 -58.82
CA MET A 1 -8.50 -9.16 -57.67
C MET A 1 -7.62 -8.09 -57.02
N SER A 2 -7.85 -6.83 -57.38
CA SER A 2 -6.99 -5.71 -56.96
C SER A 2 -7.26 -5.34 -55.50
N ARG A 3 -6.18 -5.06 -54.77
CA ARG A 3 -6.16 -4.57 -53.40
C ARG A 3 -6.98 -3.28 -53.30
N ASN A 4 -8.00 -3.28 -52.45
CA ASN A 4 -8.80 -2.08 -52.15
C ASN A 4 -7.93 -1.09 -51.35
N PRO A 5 -7.48 0.04 -51.92
CA PRO A 5 -6.65 1.00 -51.20
C PRO A 5 -7.57 1.89 -50.37
N LYS A 6 -7.33 1.90 -49.06
CA LYS A 6 -7.56 3.02 -48.11
C LYS A 6 -8.61 4.05 -48.53
N ALA A 7 -9.79 3.97 -47.93
CA ALA A 7 -10.86 4.97 -48.05
C ALA A 7 -10.33 6.40 -47.83
N ALA A 8 -10.10 7.11 -48.93
CA ALA A 8 -9.91 8.55 -48.93
C ALA A 8 -11.30 9.21 -48.88
N SER A 9 -11.48 10.27 -48.08
CA SER A 9 -12.71 11.04 -48.11
C SER A 9 -12.91 11.58 -49.53
N CYS A 10 -14.00 11.19 -50.21
CA CYS A 10 -14.36 11.77 -51.49
C CYS A 10 -14.81 13.23 -51.26
N ARG A 11 -13.93 14.19 -51.57
CA ARG A 11 -14.34 15.59 -51.65
C ARG A 11 -15.31 15.72 -52.83
N THR A 12 -16.60 15.88 -52.57
CA THR A 12 -17.65 15.96 -53.61
C THR A 12 -17.73 17.32 -54.29
N GLY A 13 -16.82 18.26 -54.00
CA GLY A 13 -16.87 19.62 -54.53
C GLY A 13 -18.09 20.43 -54.08
N CYS A 14 -18.68 20.09 -52.92
CA CYS A 14 -19.85 20.77 -52.36
C CYS A 14 -19.57 22.28 -52.19
N LYS A 15 -20.45 23.13 -52.74
CA LYS A 15 -20.34 24.60 -52.65
C LYS A 15 -21.00 25.18 -51.39
N ALA A 16 -21.59 24.34 -50.54
CA ALA A 16 -22.20 24.77 -49.29
C ALA A 16 -21.16 25.50 -48.42
N MET A 17 -21.48 26.71 -47.99
CA MET A 17 -20.58 27.54 -47.19
C MET A 17 -21.33 28.62 -46.44
N ILE A 18 -20.77 29.04 -45.30
CA ILE A 18 -21.14 30.27 -44.61
C ILE A 18 -19.87 31.10 -44.49
N ARG A 19 -19.90 32.34 -44.98
CA ARG A 19 -18.79 33.29 -44.85
C ARG A 19 -19.16 34.36 -43.84
N LEU A 20 -18.49 34.31 -42.70
CA LEU A 20 -18.59 35.32 -41.65
C LEU A 20 -17.50 36.38 -41.87
N LEU A 21 -17.89 37.66 -41.84
CA LEU A 21 -16.95 38.77 -41.82
C LEU A 21 -17.04 39.46 -40.45
N ARG A 22 -15.88 39.84 -39.92
CA ARG A 22 -15.76 40.52 -38.62
C ARG A 22 -15.78 42.02 -38.84
N LEU A 23 -16.69 42.72 -38.17
CA LEU A 23 -16.79 44.16 -38.16
C LEU A 23 -15.76 44.78 -37.21
N LYS A 24 -15.56 46.10 -37.32
CA LYS A 24 -14.59 46.85 -36.50
C LYS A 24 -14.93 46.83 -34.99
N ASP A 25 -16.20 46.66 -34.66
CA ASP A 25 -16.74 46.51 -33.30
C ASP A 25 -16.63 45.07 -32.74
N HIS A 26 -15.92 44.19 -33.44
CA HIS A 26 -15.81 42.76 -33.14
C HIS A 26 -17.09 41.93 -33.27
N SER A 27 -18.18 42.51 -33.76
CA SER A 27 -19.37 41.75 -34.15
C SER A 27 -19.12 40.98 -35.46
N TRP A 28 -19.91 39.93 -35.71
CA TRP A 28 -19.80 39.09 -36.90
C TRP A 28 -21.09 39.17 -37.70
N TYR A 29 -21.00 39.30 -39.02
CA TYR A 29 -22.16 39.19 -39.90
C TYR A 29 -21.93 38.17 -41.01
N ILE A 30 -23.02 37.58 -41.50
CA ILE A 30 -23.00 36.59 -42.58
C ILE A 30 -22.98 37.34 -43.90
N SER A 31 -21.85 37.30 -44.59
CA SER A 31 -21.67 37.95 -45.91
C SER A 31 -22.16 37.08 -47.08
N ARG A 32 -22.15 35.76 -46.90
CA ARG A 32 -22.60 34.79 -47.91
C ARG A 32 -23.02 33.50 -47.23
N SER A 33 -24.18 32.98 -47.58
CA SER A 33 -24.65 31.65 -47.19
C SER A 33 -25.07 30.87 -48.43
N ILE A 34 -24.52 29.67 -48.59
CA ILE A 34 -24.95 28.67 -49.56
C ILE A 34 -25.32 27.44 -48.75
N THR A 35 -26.59 27.09 -48.72
CA THR A 35 -27.15 26.01 -47.89
C THR A 35 -27.40 24.72 -48.68
N GLU A 36 -27.31 24.77 -50.00
CA GLU A 36 -27.52 23.62 -50.87
C GLU A 36 -26.31 22.67 -50.84
N HIS A 37 -26.57 21.40 -50.53
CA HIS A 37 -25.56 20.35 -50.52
C HIS A 37 -25.74 19.43 -51.73
N ASN A 38 -24.64 18.98 -52.33
CA ASN A 38 -24.64 17.99 -53.41
C ASN A 38 -24.47 16.54 -52.91
N HIS A 39 -24.67 16.32 -51.61
CA HIS A 39 -24.53 15.02 -50.94
C HIS A 39 -25.52 14.94 -49.78
N SER A 40 -25.86 13.72 -49.36
CA SER A 40 -26.68 13.51 -48.17
C SER A 40 -25.98 14.05 -46.91
N LEU A 41 -26.75 14.67 -46.03
CA LEU A 41 -26.27 15.14 -44.72
C LEU A 41 -26.21 14.00 -43.72
N SER A 42 -25.32 14.10 -42.72
CA SER A 42 -25.28 13.13 -41.62
C SER A 42 -26.59 13.18 -40.81
N ALA A 43 -27.32 12.07 -40.81
CA ALA A 43 -28.66 11.98 -40.23
C ALA A 43 -28.60 11.81 -38.71
N THR A 44 -27.69 10.96 -38.24
CA THR A 44 -27.60 10.62 -36.82
C THR A 44 -26.58 11.47 -36.08
N CYS A 45 -26.82 11.69 -34.79
CA CYS A 45 -25.80 12.25 -33.89
C CYS A 45 -24.54 11.36 -33.85
N GLY A 46 -24.67 10.05 -34.07
CA GLY A 46 -23.55 9.10 -34.17
C GLY A 46 -22.62 9.38 -35.36
N GLU A 47 -23.18 9.69 -36.53
CA GLU A 47 -22.41 10.04 -37.73
C GLU A 47 -21.69 11.38 -37.59
N LYS A 48 -22.38 12.40 -37.07
CA LYS A 48 -21.79 13.73 -36.84
C LYS A 48 -20.55 13.66 -35.95
N LYS A 49 -20.51 12.74 -34.96
CA LYS A 49 -19.33 12.51 -34.09
C LYS A 49 -18.09 11.99 -34.81
N GLN A 50 -18.24 11.40 -36.00
CA GLN A 50 -17.10 10.83 -36.73
C GLN A 50 -16.36 11.87 -37.58
N TRP A 51 -16.83 13.12 -37.63
CA TRP A 51 -16.22 14.17 -38.43
C TRP A 51 -14.87 14.60 -37.84
N LEU A 52 -13.90 14.82 -38.72
CA LEU A 52 -12.54 15.23 -38.34
C LEU A 52 -12.49 16.59 -37.63
N SER A 53 -13.43 17.50 -37.94
CA SER A 53 -13.59 18.79 -37.25
C SER A 53 -13.91 18.65 -35.76
N HIS A 54 -14.49 17.53 -35.34
CA HIS A 54 -14.76 17.21 -33.92
C HIS A 54 -13.63 16.40 -33.26
N SER A 55 -12.49 16.26 -33.95
CA SER A 55 -11.31 15.54 -33.42
C SER A 55 -10.32 16.46 -32.69
N GLU A 56 -10.57 17.77 -32.62
CA GLU A 56 -9.77 18.66 -31.79
C GLU A 56 -10.18 18.58 -30.32
N ILE A 57 -9.18 18.39 -29.46
CA ILE A 57 -9.34 18.37 -28.01
C ILE A 57 -8.75 19.66 -27.45
N ASP A 58 -9.55 20.36 -26.66
CA ASP A 58 -9.15 21.56 -25.94
C ASP A 58 -7.97 21.30 -24.98
N PRO A 59 -7.10 22.30 -24.72
CA PRO A 59 -5.94 22.13 -23.85
C PRO A 59 -6.28 21.62 -22.44
N LEU A 60 -7.38 22.08 -21.85
CA LEU A 60 -7.82 21.67 -20.51
C LEU A 60 -8.17 20.18 -20.46
N THR A 61 -8.87 19.67 -21.47
CA THR A 61 -9.20 18.26 -21.59
C THR A 61 -7.96 17.42 -21.87
N LYS A 62 -6.99 17.91 -22.66
CA LYS A 62 -5.68 17.24 -22.83
C LYS A 62 -4.93 17.14 -21.50
N ASP A 63 -4.91 18.20 -20.72
CA ASP A 63 -4.29 18.23 -19.39
C ASP A 63 -4.99 17.30 -18.40
N PHE A 64 -6.32 17.23 -18.46
CA PHE A 64 -7.10 16.29 -17.67
C PHE A 64 -6.80 14.83 -18.06
N ILE A 65 -6.72 14.53 -19.37
CA ILE A 65 -6.29 13.22 -19.87
C ILE A 65 -4.88 12.89 -19.35
N ARG A 66 -3.94 13.83 -19.41
CA ARG A 66 -2.58 13.65 -18.90
C ARG A 66 -2.59 13.27 -17.43
N LYS A 67 -3.29 14.03 -16.57
CA LYS A 67 -3.44 13.72 -15.13
C LYS A 67 -4.05 12.35 -14.87
N LEU A 68 -5.06 11.95 -15.64
CA LEU A 68 -5.67 10.61 -15.52
C LEU A 68 -4.68 9.51 -15.89
N ARG A 69 -3.91 9.71 -16.97
CA ARG A 69 -2.89 8.74 -17.41
C ARG A 69 -1.74 8.62 -16.41
N GLU A 70 -1.29 9.73 -15.84
CA GLU A 70 -0.30 9.77 -14.75
C GLU A 70 -0.80 9.05 -13.49
N ASN A 71 -2.12 9.06 -13.22
CA ASN A 71 -2.75 8.34 -12.09
C ASN A 71 -3.22 6.93 -12.45
N ASN A 72 -2.52 6.32 -13.38
CA ASN A 72 -2.71 4.94 -13.80
C ASN A 72 -4.08 4.58 -14.40
N VAL A 73 -4.88 5.55 -14.85
CA VAL A 73 -6.20 5.28 -15.42
C VAL A 73 -6.05 4.71 -16.84
N THR A 74 -6.63 3.53 -17.08
CA THR A 74 -6.58 2.88 -18.40
C THR A 74 -7.27 3.73 -19.46
N THR A 75 -6.78 3.69 -20.70
CA THR A 75 -7.35 4.48 -21.81
C THR A 75 -8.86 4.24 -21.97
N GLY A 76 -9.34 3.00 -21.75
CA GLY A 76 -10.76 2.68 -21.73
C GLY A 76 -11.53 3.43 -20.63
N ARG A 77 -10.98 3.50 -19.41
CA ARG A 77 -11.58 4.27 -18.32
C ARG A 77 -11.51 5.77 -18.56
N VAL A 78 -10.43 6.29 -19.17
CA VAL A 78 -10.35 7.70 -19.57
C VAL A 78 -11.49 8.04 -20.54
N CYS A 79 -11.73 7.22 -21.55
CA CYS A 79 -12.85 7.40 -22.48
C CYS A 79 -14.21 7.39 -21.76
N ASN A 80 -14.40 6.53 -20.75
CA ASN A 80 -15.63 6.47 -19.99
C ASN A 80 -15.82 7.72 -19.10
N ILE A 81 -14.77 8.14 -18.38
CA ILE A 81 -14.80 9.33 -17.52
C ILE A 81 -15.13 10.58 -18.34
N LEU A 82 -14.46 10.75 -19.49
CA LEU A 82 -14.73 11.86 -20.41
C LEU A 82 -16.14 11.79 -21.03
N GLY A 83 -16.64 10.58 -21.25
CA GLY A 83 -18.01 10.35 -21.73
C GLY A 83 -19.07 10.73 -20.70
N THR A 84 -18.80 10.54 -19.41
CA THR A 84 -19.71 10.91 -18.32
C THR A 84 -19.59 12.40 -17.95
N SER A 85 -18.39 12.98 -18.02
CA SER A 85 -18.13 14.36 -17.57
C SER A 85 -18.69 15.44 -18.49
N ARG A 86 -19.09 15.10 -19.73
CA ARG A 86 -19.58 16.07 -20.73
C ARG A 86 -21.11 16.21 -20.83
N GLY A 87 -21.85 15.58 -19.90
CA GLY A 87 -23.31 15.77 -19.76
C GLY A 87 -24.14 15.30 -20.98
N VAL A 88 -25.46 15.41 -20.86
CA VAL A 88 -26.43 15.11 -21.92
C VAL A 88 -26.43 16.28 -22.91
N GLY A 89 -25.46 16.34 -23.82
CA GLY A 89 -25.39 17.39 -24.85
C GLY A 89 -24.00 17.72 -25.38
N GLY A 90 -22.92 17.38 -24.65
CA GLY A 90 -21.56 17.54 -25.16
C GLY A 90 -21.26 16.51 -26.25
N PHE A 91 -20.81 16.96 -27.43
CA PHE A 91 -20.35 16.04 -28.48
C PHE A 91 -19.23 15.14 -27.93
N PRO A 92 -19.41 13.81 -27.94
CA PRO A 92 -18.39 12.87 -27.47
C PRO A 92 -17.15 12.98 -28.34
N VAL A 93 -16.01 13.27 -27.72
CA VAL A 93 -14.70 13.15 -28.36
C VAL A 93 -14.56 11.72 -28.85
N ARG A 94 -14.17 11.56 -30.11
CA ARG A 94 -13.98 10.27 -30.74
C ARG A 94 -12.93 9.45 -29.95
N ARG A 95 -13.24 8.18 -29.66
CA ARG A 95 -12.35 7.29 -28.86
C ARG A 95 -10.97 7.17 -29.50
N GLU A 96 -10.88 7.18 -30.83
CA GLU A 96 -9.61 7.14 -31.57
C GLU A 96 -8.71 8.35 -31.27
N VAL A 97 -9.30 9.53 -31.06
CA VAL A 97 -8.56 10.76 -30.73
C VAL A 97 -8.02 10.70 -29.29
N ILE A 98 -8.81 10.19 -28.35
CA ILE A 98 -8.33 9.96 -26.98
C ILE A 98 -7.20 8.92 -26.99
N ARG A 99 -7.34 7.84 -27.77
CA ARG A 99 -6.26 6.86 -27.94
C ARG A 99 -5.01 7.47 -28.55
N SER A 100 -5.13 8.34 -29.56
CA SER A 100 -3.97 8.99 -30.20
C SER A 100 -3.28 9.97 -29.25
N VAL A 101 -4.03 10.74 -28.45
CA VAL A 101 -3.46 11.60 -27.40
C VAL A 101 -2.76 10.76 -26.34
N CYS A 102 -3.37 9.69 -25.86
CA CYS A 102 -2.74 8.78 -24.90
C CYS A 102 -1.47 8.12 -25.47
N ALA A 103 -1.46 7.76 -26.75
CA ALA A 103 -0.29 7.21 -27.43
C ALA A 103 0.83 8.25 -27.55
N ARG A 104 0.51 9.49 -27.97
CA ARG A 104 1.46 10.60 -28.02
C ARG A 104 2.05 10.93 -26.65
N LEU A 105 1.22 10.92 -25.60
CA LEU A 105 1.67 11.13 -24.22
C LEU A 105 2.62 10.01 -23.78
N ALA A 106 2.31 8.75 -24.12
CA ALA A 106 3.19 7.63 -23.82
C ALA A 106 4.54 7.76 -24.54
N GLN A 107 4.53 8.13 -25.83
CA GLN A 107 5.75 8.35 -26.60
C GLN A 107 6.59 9.49 -26.02
N HIS A 108 5.97 10.64 -25.74
CA HIS A 108 6.65 11.77 -25.12
C HIS A 108 7.24 11.43 -23.74
N ASN A 109 6.59 10.55 -22.96
CA ASN A 109 7.14 10.12 -21.67
C ASN A 109 8.36 9.20 -21.82
N ILE A 110 8.47 8.46 -22.94
CA ILE A 110 9.62 7.59 -23.21
C ILE A 110 10.80 8.40 -23.77
N GLU A 111 10.50 9.41 -24.58
CA GLU A 111 11.51 10.36 -25.07
C GLU A 111 12.19 11.06 -23.90
N ASP A 112 13.52 11.05 -23.87
CA ASP A 112 14.33 11.75 -22.86
C ASP A 112 14.07 11.32 -21.39
N ASP A 113 13.65 10.06 -21.18
CA ASP A 113 13.28 9.52 -19.87
C ASP A 113 14.42 9.62 -18.83
N ILE A 114 15.68 9.41 -19.24
CA ILE A 114 16.84 9.52 -18.34
C ILE A 114 17.04 10.95 -17.88
N SER A 115 17.07 11.94 -18.78
CA SER A 115 17.26 13.35 -18.39
C SER A 115 16.09 13.86 -17.55
N LYS A 116 14.86 13.41 -17.83
CA LYS A 116 13.69 13.67 -16.98
C LYS A 116 13.86 13.06 -15.58
N THR A 117 14.43 11.86 -15.49
CA THR A 117 14.71 11.20 -14.20
C THR A 117 15.75 11.98 -13.40
N LEU A 118 16.85 12.40 -14.04
CA LEU A 118 17.89 13.19 -13.38
C LEU A 118 17.35 14.54 -12.91
N THR A 119 16.62 15.25 -13.77
CA THR A 119 15.95 16.52 -13.42
C THR A 119 14.99 16.35 -12.23
N LEU A 120 14.25 15.24 -12.18
CA LEU A 120 13.37 14.93 -11.06
C LEU A 120 14.15 14.67 -9.77
N LEU A 121 15.23 13.88 -9.84
CA LEU A 121 16.07 13.57 -8.68
C LEU A 121 16.78 14.83 -8.16
N ASP A 122 17.22 15.72 -9.04
CA ASP A 122 17.80 17.01 -8.65
C ASP A 122 16.78 17.90 -7.95
N LYS A 123 15.53 17.97 -8.45
CA LYS A 123 14.44 18.65 -7.75
C LYS A 123 14.17 18.04 -6.38
N MET A 124 14.09 16.72 -6.30
CA MET A 124 13.90 16.03 -5.01
C MET A 124 15.05 16.30 -4.04
N LYS A 125 16.28 16.44 -4.53
CA LYS A 125 17.46 16.77 -3.72
C LYS A 125 17.48 18.24 -3.26
N VAL A 126 16.93 19.16 -4.05
CA VAL A 126 16.73 20.55 -3.63
C VAL A 126 15.70 20.62 -2.50
N ASP A 127 14.59 19.86 -2.62
CA ASP A 127 13.54 19.81 -1.61
C ASP A 127 13.99 19.04 -0.33
N ASP A 128 14.84 18.03 -0.48
CA ASP A 128 15.43 17.23 0.60
C ASP A 128 16.96 17.21 0.47
N PRO A 129 17.67 18.18 1.08
CA PRO A 129 19.14 18.27 1.00
C PRO A 129 19.88 17.07 1.58
N MET A 130 19.22 16.26 2.43
CA MET A 130 19.80 15.03 2.97
C MET A 130 19.66 13.85 2.01
N MET A 131 18.89 13.96 0.92
CA MET A 131 18.73 12.90 -0.06
C MET A 131 20.06 12.56 -0.73
N VAL A 132 20.38 11.27 -0.76
CA VAL A 132 21.56 10.74 -1.43
C VAL A 132 21.13 9.88 -2.61
N VAL A 133 21.77 10.13 -3.76
CA VAL A 133 21.63 9.32 -4.96
C VAL A 133 23.00 8.83 -5.39
N ARG A 134 23.09 7.55 -5.77
CA ARG A 134 24.29 6.89 -6.30
C ARG A 134 23.96 6.25 -7.64
N TYR A 135 24.86 6.42 -8.60
CA TYR A 135 24.74 5.83 -9.93
C TYR A 135 25.95 4.94 -10.21
N LYS A 136 25.73 3.84 -10.93
CA LYS A 136 26.77 3.09 -11.62
C LYS A 136 26.56 3.28 -13.11
N VAL A 137 27.62 3.62 -13.83
CA VAL A 137 27.58 3.91 -15.27
C VAL A 137 28.47 2.89 -15.99
N ASP A 138 28.07 2.44 -17.19
CA ASP A 138 28.90 1.59 -18.04
C ASP A 138 29.93 2.41 -18.83
N GLU A 139 30.82 1.72 -19.56
CA GLU A 139 31.83 2.35 -20.43
C GLU A 139 31.20 3.25 -21.51
N GLY A 140 29.94 3.01 -21.87
CA GLY A 140 29.17 3.80 -22.84
C GLY A 140 28.40 4.97 -22.23
N GLY A 141 28.61 5.29 -20.95
CA GLY A 141 27.93 6.41 -20.29
C GLY A 141 26.48 6.15 -19.88
N ARG A 142 25.99 4.90 -19.96
CA ARG A 142 24.61 4.53 -19.60
C ARG A 142 24.50 4.15 -18.13
N ILE A 143 23.42 4.60 -17.48
CA ILE A 143 23.14 4.25 -16.08
C ILE A 143 22.76 2.76 -16.00
N VAL A 144 23.60 2.00 -15.29
CA VAL A 144 23.45 0.55 -15.06
C VAL A 144 22.74 0.31 -13.73
N HIS A 145 23.11 1.05 -12.69
CA HIS A 145 22.44 0.96 -11.39
C HIS A 145 22.14 2.34 -10.84
N MET A 146 21.05 2.44 -10.10
CA MET A 146 20.63 3.67 -9.44
C MET A 146 20.09 3.34 -8.06
N LEU A 147 20.70 3.88 -7.02
CA LEU A 147 20.26 3.76 -5.64
C LEU A 147 19.92 5.17 -5.13
N TRP A 148 18.78 5.31 -4.47
CA TRP A 148 18.41 6.58 -3.83
C TRP A 148 17.74 6.36 -2.48
N CYS A 149 18.07 7.26 -1.55
CA CYS A 149 17.56 7.28 -0.19
C CYS A 149 17.31 8.73 0.22
N THR A 150 16.08 9.04 0.65
CA THR A 150 15.72 10.36 1.19
C THR A 150 16.31 10.56 2.60
N GLY A 151 16.35 11.80 3.08
CA GLY A 151 16.71 12.11 4.46
C GLY A 151 15.83 11.38 5.48
N LYS A 152 14.52 11.29 5.20
CA LYS A 152 13.58 10.52 6.02
C LYS A 152 13.88 9.01 6.01
N ASN A 153 14.34 8.46 4.89
CA ASN A 153 14.79 7.07 4.85
C ASN A 153 15.98 6.82 5.78
N GLN A 154 16.98 7.71 5.77
CA GLN A 154 18.16 7.61 6.63
C GLN A 154 17.78 7.74 8.10
N GLN A 155 16.93 8.70 8.47
CA GLN A 155 16.44 8.86 9.84
C GLN A 155 15.67 7.62 10.33
N ASN A 156 14.84 7.05 9.46
CA ASN A 156 14.10 5.84 9.78
C ASN A 156 15.02 4.63 9.95
N TYR A 157 16.06 4.50 9.10
CA TYR A 157 17.05 3.44 9.24
C TYR A 157 17.89 3.61 10.51
N ASP A 158 18.19 4.83 10.93
CA ASP A 158 18.90 5.03 12.18
C ASP A 158 18.09 4.50 13.38
N ARG A 159 16.77 4.69 13.38
CA ARG A 159 15.89 4.21 14.47
C ARG A 159 15.49 2.75 14.36
N PHE A 160 15.30 2.24 13.14
CA PHE A 160 14.64 0.96 12.86
C PHE A 160 15.40 0.05 11.89
N GLY A 161 16.65 0.39 11.57
CA GLY A 161 17.53 -0.37 10.66
C GLY A 161 18.13 -1.62 11.28
N ASP A 162 17.69 -2.02 12.46
CA ASP A 162 18.14 -3.23 13.15
C ASP A 162 17.68 -4.53 12.48
N ALA A 163 16.51 -4.52 11.84
CA ALA A 163 16.04 -5.64 11.03
C ALA A 163 15.39 -5.14 9.74
N MET A 164 15.79 -5.74 8.61
CA MET A 164 15.26 -5.35 7.31
C MET A 164 15.04 -6.54 6.36
N THR A 165 14.19 -6.32 5.37
CA THR A 165 14.03 -7.18 4.20
C THR A 165 14.55 -6.48 2.96
N PHE A 166 15.14 -7.27 2.06
CA PHE A 166 15.49 -6.83 0.71
C PHE A 166 14.88 -7.78 -0.32
N ASP A 167 14.18 -7.21 -1.30
CA ASP A 167 13.43 -7.95 -2.31
C ASP A 167 13.54 -7.26 -3.68
N THR A 168 13.85 -8.02 -4.74
CA THR A 168 13.95 -7.57 -6.14
C THR A 168 12.80 -8.02 -7.04
N THR A 169 11.69 -8.54 -6.46
CA THR A 169 10.64 -9.18 -7.25
C THR A 169 9.82 -8.24 -8.15
N TYR A 170 10.01 -6.93 -8.07
CA TYR A 170 9.33 -5.97 -8.92
C TYR A 170 10.18 -5.66 -10.18
N ARG A 171 9.84 -6.28 -11.32
CA ARG A 171 10.56 -6.11 -12.61
C ARG A 171 9.77 -5.32 -13.65
N THR A 172 8.81 -4.51 -13.24
CA THR A 172 7.80 -3.98 -14.17
C THR A 172 8.05 -2.54 -14.61
N ASN A 173 9.31 -2.08 -14.71
CA ASN A 173 9.62 -0.85 -15.44
C ASN A 173 9.80 -1.13 -16.94
N LEU A 174 9.79 -0.09 -17.77
CA LEU A 174 9.92 -0.18 -19.22
C LEU A 174 11.19 -0.94 -19.66
N TYR A 175 12.25 -0.85 -18.87
CA TYR A 175 13.57 -1.44 -19.16
C TYR A 175 13.75 -2.85 -18.58
N ASN A 176 12.72 -3.42 -17.95
CA ASN A 176 12.76 -4.72 -17.27
C ASN A 176 13.90 -4.85 -16.22
N MET A 177 14.34 -3.72 -15.66
CA MET A 177 15.37 -3.64 -14.63
C MET A 177 14.81 -4.12 -13.28
N PRO A 178 15.44 -5.10 -12.61
CA PRO A 178 15.10 -5.46 -11.24
C PRO A 178 15.08 -4.26 -10.29
N PHE A 179 13.93 -4.02 -9.65
CA PHE A 179 13.80 -3.02 -8.59
C PHE A 179 13.91 -3.69 -7.22
N GLY A 180 14.97 -3.36 -6.49
CA GLY A 180 15.21 -3.73 -5.11
C GLY A 180 14.62 -2.72 -4.14
N LEU A 181 13.96 -3.21 -3.09
CA LEU A 181 13.40 -2.38 -2.03
C LEU A 181 14.01 -2.74 -0.67
N PHE A 182 14.55 -1.74 0.03
CA PHE A 182 15.01 -1.86 1.41
C PHE A 182 13.85 -1.51 2.34
N VAL A 183 13.36 -2.48 3.13
CA VAL A 183 12.18 -2.30 4.00
C VAL A 183 12.47 -2.77 5.42
N GLY A 184 12.10 -1.97 6.41
CA GLY A 184 12.07 -2.35 7.83
C GLY A 184 10.69 -2.14 8.45
N VAL A 185 10.68 -2.02 9.77
CA VAL A 185 9.45 -1.87 10.56
C VAL A 185 9.63 -0.87 11.69
N ASN A 186 8.77 0.15 11.73
CA ASN A 186 8.77 1.14 12.80
C ASN A 186 8.11 0.61 14.09
N ASN A 187 8.14 1.44 15.13
CA ASN A 187 7.53 1.20 16.43
C ASN A 187 6.00 1.00 16.39
N HIS A 188 5.33 1.36 15.30
CA HIS A 188 3.91 1.10 15.06
C HIS A 188 3.64 -0.21 14.30
N PHE A 189 4.65 -1.05 14.10
CA PHE A 189 4.55 -2.24 13.26
C PHE A 189 4.05 -1.92 11.84
N GLN A 190 4.43 -0.78 11.28
CA GLN A 190 4.16 -0.45 9.88
C GLN A 190 5.43 -0.68 9.06
N SER A 191 5.27 -1.09 7.81
CA SER A 191 6.41 -1.25 6.91
C SER A 191 6.97 0.12 6.56
N VAL A 192 8.28 0.28 6.71
CA VAL A 192 8.99 1.54 6.41
C VAL A 192 10.05 1.29 5.35
N VAL A 193 10.15 2.19 4.39
CA VAL A 193 11.13 2.13 3.30
C VAL A 193 12.42 2.83 3.75
N PHE A 194 13.56 2.18 3.50
CA PHE A 194 14.90 2.72 3.74
C PHE A 194 15.62 3.13 2.44
N GLY A 195 15.09 2.76 1.28
CA GLY A 195 15.65 3.14 0.00
C GLY A 195 15.12 2.28 -1.14
N GLY A 196 15.28 2.76 -2.36
CA GLY A 196 14.99 2.05 -3.59
C GLY A 196 16.24 1.90 -4.44
N VAL A 197 16.40 0.73 -5.08
CA VAL A 197 17.51 0.48 -6.01
C VAL A 197 16.99 -0.11 -7.31
N LEU A 198 17.47 0.41 -8.44
CA LEU A 198 17.31 -0.19 -9.76
C LEU A 198 18.63 -0.84 -10.16
N LEU A 199 18.55 -2.11 -10.55
CA LEU A 199 19.66 -2.92 -11.03
C LEU A 199 19.37 -3.37 -12.47
N THR A 200 20.41 -3.60 -13.30
CA THR A 200 20.24 -4.18 -14.65
C THR A 200 20.19 -5.70 -14.61
N SER A 201 20.87 -6.34 -13.65
CA SER A 201 20.86 -7.78 -13.45
C SER A 201 20.81 -8.17 -11.97
N GLU A 202 20.61 -9.47 -11.71
CA GLU A 202 20.61 -10.05 -10.37
C GLU A 202 21.88 -10.89 -10.14
N LYS A 203 23.05 -10.36 -10.54
CA LYS A 203 24.35 -11.00 -10.27
C LYS A 203 24.87 -10.60 -8.89
N THR A 204 25.85 -11.34 -8.38
CA THR A 204 26.48 -11.06 -7.08
C THR A 204 27.07 -9.64 -7.04
N GLU A 205 27.82 -9.24 -8.06
CA GLU A 205 28.47 -7.93 -8.16
C GLU A 205 27.47 -6.75 -8.11
N ASP A 206 26.29 -6.92 -8.71
CA ASP A 206 25.24 -5.90 -8.70
C ASP A 206 24.68 -5.71 -7.28
N PHE A 207 24.51 -6.82 -6.55
CA PHE A 207 24.07 -6.79 -5.15
C PHE A 207 25.16 -6.28 -4.22
N GLU A 208 26.43 -6.57 -4.48
CA GLU A 208 27.55 -6.02 -3.73
C GLU A 208 27.59 -4.51 -3.86
N TRP A 209 27.44 -3.99 -5.09
CA TRP A 209 27.32 -2.56 -5.32
C TRP A 209 26.13 -1.97 -4.55
N ALA A 210 24.96 -2.59 -4.61
CA ALA A 210 23.76 -2.11 -3.92
C ALA A 210 23.94 -2.07 -2.39
N PHE A 211 24.43 -3.14 -1.79
CA PHE A 211 24.60 -3.23 -0.34
C PHE A 211 25.74 -2.37 0.19
N ALA A 212 26.86 -2.28 -0.54
CA ALA A 212 27.98 -1.40 -0.16
C ALA A 212 27.57 0.07 -0.19
N ASN A 213 26.92 0.53 -1.27
CA ASN A 213 26.43 1.92 -1.36
C ASN A 213 25.32 2.20 -0.36
N PHE A 214 24.41 1.24 -0.11
CA PHE A 214 23.39 1.41 0.92
C PHE A 214 24.01 1.57 2.31
N LYS A 215 24.99 0.73 2.66
CA LYS A 215 25.73 0.84 3.93
C LYS A 215 26.45 2.18 4.05
N ASP A 216 27.10 2.65 2.98
CA ASP A 216 27.75 3.97 2.93
C ASP A 216 26.77 5.11 3.22
N ILE A 217 25.63 5.14 2.51
CA ILE A 217 24.56 6.12 2.73
C ILE A 217 24.05 6.07 4.18
N MET A 218 23.98 4.88 4.78
CA MET A 218 23.57 4.67 6.16
C MET A 218 24.72 4.85 7.17
N LYS A 219 25.79 5.59 6.80
CA LYS A 219 26.92 5.94 7.67
C LYS A 219 27.66 4.72 8.22
N GLY A 220 27.77 3.66 7.42
CA GLY A 220 28.45 2.41 7.80
C GLY A 220 27.61 1.46 8.66
N LYS A 221 26.40 1.84 9.08
CA LYS A 221 25.56 1.04 9.99
C LYS A 221 24.96 -0.17 9.28
N GLU A 222 25.37 -1.37 9.68
CA GLU A 222 24.80 -2.63 9.19
C GLU A 222 23.53 -3.02 9.97
N PRO A 223 22.57 -3.70 9.33
CA PRO A 223 21.43 -4.26 10.05
C PRO A 223 21.86 -5.47 10.88
N MET A 224 21.24 -5.72 12.03
CA MET A 224 21.50 -6.96 12.79
C MET A 224 21.02 -8.19 12.02
N THR A 225 19.89 -8.06 11.32
CA THR A 225 19.32 -9.15 10.52
C THR A 225 18.79 -8.64 9.18
N ILE A 226 19.14 -9.36 8.11
CA ILE A 226 18.61 -9.12 6.76
C ILE A 226 17.88 -10.36 6.25
N LEU A 227 16.67 -10.15 5.74
CA LEU A 227 15.82 -11.19 5.16
C LEU A 227 15.69 -11.02 3.65
N THR A 228 16.07 -12.02 2.86
CA THR A 228 15.99 -11.97 1.39
C THR A 228 15.29 -13.19 0.81
N ASP A 229 15.07 -13.23 -0.51
CA ASP A 229 14.71 -14.47 -1.22
C ASP A 229 15.91 -15.46 -1.23
N GLN A 230 15.65 -16.71 -1.65
CA GLN A 230 16.60 -17.80 -1.90
C GLN A 230 17.47 -17.52 -3.15
N CYS A 231 18.06 -16.33 -3.26
CA CYS A 231 19.00 -15.97 -4.32
C CYS A 231 20.44 -16.17 -3.84
N GLN A 232 21.24 -16.94 -4.58
CA GLN A 232 22.64 -17.18 -4.25
C GLN A 232 23.48 -15.91 -4.40
N GLY A 233 23.19 -15.07 -5.40
CA GLY A 233 23.89 -13.80 -5.60
C GLY A 233 23.72 -12.85 -4.41
N MET A 234 22.49 -12.71 -3.89
CA MET A 234 22.24 -11.92 -2.67
C MET A 234 22.99 -12.50 -1.47
N ALA A 235 23.00 -13.82 -1.30
CA ALA A 235 23.69 -14.47 -0.17
C ALA A 235 25.20 -14.26 -0.21
N ALA A 236 25.81 -14.33 -1.40
CA ALA A 236 27.23 -14.07 -1.59
C ALA A 236 27.56 -12.59 -1.32
N ALA A 237 26.77 -11.66 -1.86
CA ALA A 237 26.96 -10.23 -1.66
C ALA A 237 26.79 -9.79 -0.21
N ILE A 238 25.84 -10.36 0.52
CA ILE A 238 25.67 -10.09 1.96
C ILE A 238 26.90 -10.55 2.74
N LYS A 239 27.47 -11.71 2.39
CA LYS A 239 28.66 -12.24 3.06
C LYS A 239 29.89 -11.34 2.88
N THR A 240 30.01 -10.65 1.76
CA THR A 240 31.15 -9.76 1.47
C THR A 240 30.93 -8.34 2.01
N THR A 241 29.71 -7.80 1.92
CA THR A 241 29.42 -6.39 2.24
C THR A 241 28.81 -6.12 3.61
N LEU A 242 28.02 -7.07 4.16
CA LEU A 242 27.29 -6.95 5.43
C LEU A 242 27.73 -8.08 6.38
N GLN A 243 28.99 -8.02 6.81
CA GLN A 243 29.67 -9.13 7.48
C GLN A 243 29.15 -9.40 8.89
N THR A 244 28.59 -8.39 9.56
CA THR A 244 28.02 -8.53 10.91
C THR A 244 26.54 -8.94 10.88
N SER A 245 25.87 -8.75 9.75
CA SER A 245 24.46 -9.04 9.58
C SER A 245 24.16 -10.54 9.53
N ARG A 246 23.12 -10.95 10.26
CA ARG A 246 22.58 -12.31 10.15
C ARG A 246 21.67 -12.42 8.94
N HIS A 247 22.08 -13.20 7.94
CA HIS A 247 21.25 -13.48 6.77
C HIS A 247 20.20 -14.57 7.07
N ARG A 248 18.93 -14.30 6.74
CA ARG A 248 17.83 -15.29 6.81
C ARG A 248 16.99 -15.25 5.54
N TRP A 249 16.27 -16.33 5.27
CA TRP A 249 15.35 -16.36 4.14
C TRP A 249 13.97 -15.87 4.55
N CYS A 250 13.40 -15.03 3.70
CA CYS A 250 12.04 -14.52 3.86
C CYS A 250 11.04 -15.68 3.77
N LYS A 251 10.25 -15.86 4.85
CA LYS A 251 9.24 -16.93 4.95
C LYS A 251 8.26 -16.93 3.77
N TRP A 252 7.76 -15.76 3.37
CA TRP A 252 6.81 -15.67 2.25
C TRP A 252 7.39 -16.21 0.95
N HIS A 253 8.65 -15.88 0.66
CA HIS A 253 9.36 -16.38 -0.51
C HIS A 253 9.50 -17.90 -0.49
N VAL A 254 9.81 -18.48 0.68
CA VAL A 254 9.86 -19.94 0.88
C VAL A 254 8.50 -20.59 0.61
N LEU A 255 7.41 -20.03 1.14
CA LEU A 255 6.06 -20.56 0.93
C LEU A 255 5.56 -20.37 -0.52
N ARG A 256 5.90 -19.25 -1.15
CA ARG A 256 5.55 -18.95 -2.55
C ARG A 256 6.24 -19.92 -3.50
N LYS A 257 7.55 -20.13 -3.33
CA LYS A 257 8.30 -21.13 -4.09
C LYS A 257 7.83 -22.55 -3.79
N ALA A 258 7.46 -22.86 -2.54
CA ALA A 258 6.87 -24.16 -2.20
C ALA A 258 5.59 -24.42 -3.01
N LYS A 259 4.69 -23.42 -3.11
CA LYS A 259 3.49 -23.51 -3.95
C LYS A 259 3.83 -23.80 -5.42
N GLN A 260 4.80 -23.08 -5.99
CA GLN A 260 5.21 -23.23 -7.39
C GLN A 260 5.77 -24.63 -7.69
N TRP A 261 6.64 -25.16 -6.82
CA TRP A 261 7.33 -26.44 -7.02
C TRP A 261 6.56 -27.68 -6.59
N LEU A 262 5.51 -27.52 -5.78
CA LEU A 262 4.64 -28.62 -5.33
C LEU A 262 3.35 -28.74 -6.14
N GLY A 263 3.01 -27.73 -6.94
CA GLY A 263 1.87 -27.74 -7.84
C GLY A 263 0.57 -28.19 -7.15
N ASN A 264 -0.04 -29.26 -7.69
CA ASN A 264 -1.31 -29.79 -7.20
C ASN A 264 -1.27 -30.24 -5.74
N VAL A 265 -0.13 -30.71 -5.23
CA VAL A 265 0.00 -31.14 -3.81
C VAL A 265 -0.21 -29.96 -2.86
N TYR A 266 0.07 -28.72 -3.29
CA TYR A 266 -0.09 -27.52 -2.48
C TYR A 266 -1.49 -26.88 -2.60
N THR A 267 -2.41 -27.47 -3.38
CA THR A 267 -3.77 -26.96 -3.56
C THR A 267 -4.65 -27.21 -2.33
N LYS A 268 -5.83 -26.59 -2.29
CA LYS A 268 -6.71 -26.61 -1.10
C LYS A 268 -7.20 -28.02 -0.73
N ASN A 269 -7.23 -28.97 -1.66
CA ASN A 269 -7.90 -30.25 -1.49
C ASN A 269 -7.04 -31.32 -0.78
N THR A 270 -5.75 -31.08 -0.57
CA THR A 270 -4.84 -32.09 0.04
C THR A 270 -4.62 -31.89 1.54
N GLY A 271 -4.90 -30.70 2.10
CA GLY A 271 -4.56 -30.38 3.49
C GLY A 271 -3.05 -30.11 3.74
N PHE A 272 -2.16 -30.45 2.79
CA PHE A 272 -0.70 -30.26 2.91
C PHE A 272 -0.35 -28.81 3.27
N LYS A 273 -0.96 -27.84 2.58
CA LYS A 273 -0.73 -26.41 2.82
C LYS A 273 -1.01 -26.02 4.27
N SER A 274 -2.07 -26.56 4.86
CA SER A 274 -2.46 -26.26 6.25
C SER A 274 -1.43 -26.84 7.21
N GLU A 275 -1.09 -28.13 7.09
CA GLU A 275 -0.13 -28.80 7.95
C GLU A 275 1.29 -28.21 7.81
N PHE A 276 1.73 -27.92 6.59
CA PHE A 276 3.00 -27.26 6.31
C PHE A 276 3.06 -25.85 6.93
N ASN A 277 2.02 -25.03 6.74
CA ASN A 277 1.99 -23.70 7.34
C ASN A 277 1.98 -23.75 8.87
N LYS A 278 1.24 -24.70 9.48
CA LYS A 278 1.24 -24.93 10.92
C LYS A 278 2.62 -25.35 11.41
N LEU A 279 3.28 -26.29 10.72
CA LEU A 279 4.63 -26.74 11.06
C LEU A 279 5.64 -25.59 11.04
N VAL A 280 5.60 -24.74 10.02
CA VAL A 280 6.55 -23.64 9.83
C VAL A 280 6.24 -22.43 10.74
N THR A 281 4.98 -22.27 11.13
CA THR A 281 4.53 -21.09 11.91
C THR A 281 4.43 -21.36 13.39
N GLU A 282 3.95 -22.52 13.82
CA GLU A 282 3.58 -22.76 15.22
C GLU A 282 4.56 -23.67 15.97
N GLU A 283 5.35 -24.47 15.25
CA GLU A 283 6.32 -25.35 15.87
C GLU A 283 7.54 -24.56 16.33
N VAL A 284 7.92 -24.75 17.59
CA VAL A 284 9.07 -24.08 18.23
C VAL A 284 10.14 -25.07 18.66
N SER A 285 9.78 -26.35 18.82
CA SER A 285 10.72 -27.39 19.21
C SER A 285 11.39 -28.01 17.98
N ILE A 286 12.72 -28.07 17.99
CA ILE A 286 13.51 -28.72 16.94
C ILE A 286 13.11 -30.19 16.80
N ILE A 287 13.01 -30.93 17.91
CA ILE A 287 12.67 -32.36 17.91
C ILE A 287 11.29 -32.59 17.30
N LYS A 288 10.28 -31.82 17.73
CA LYS A 288 8.92 -31.93 17.19
C LYS A 288 8.87 -31.52 15.73
N PHE A 289 9.61 -30.49 15.33
CA PHE A 289 9.72 -30.08 13.93
C PHE A 289 10.28 -31.20 13.05
N GLU A 290 11.39 -31.83 13.45
CA GLU A 290 12.01 -32.93 12.71
C GLU A 290 11.08 -34.14 12.56
N ARG A 291 10.35 -34.48 13.63
CA ARG A 291 9.36 -35.56 13.60
C ARG A 291 8.19 -35.23 12.65
N ARG A 292 7.59 -34.05 12.80
CA ARG A 292 6.43 -33.63 12.00
C ARG A 292 6.79 -33.37 10.55
N TRP A 293 8.01 -32.90 10.27
CA TRP A 293 8.53 -32.78 8.92
C TRP A 293 8.56 -34.14 8.22
N ARG A 294 9.16 -35.16 8.84
CA ARG A 294 9.20 -36.53 8.28
C ARG A 294 7.80 -37.10 8.05
N GLN A 295 6.89 -36.90 8.99
CA GLN A 295 5.49 -37.32 8.86
C GLN A 295 4.79 -36.62 7.68
N LEU A 296 4.95 -35.30 7.56
CA LEU A 296 4.37 -34.50 6.48
C LEU A 296 4.88 -34.98 5.11
N VAL A 297 6.19 -35.14 4.96
CA VAL A 297 6.78 -35.53 3.67
C VAL A 297 6.33 -36.93 3.25
N ARG A 298 6.24 -37.88 4.18
CA ARG A 298 5.73 -39.26 3.95
C ARG A 298 4.26 -39.29 3.60
N LYS A 299 3.42 -38.63 4.42
CA LYS A 299 1.96 -38.60 4.26
C LYS A 299 1.53 -38.12 2.87
N TYR A 300 2.29 -37.19 2.31
CA TYR A 300 1.98 -36.58 1.02
C TYR A 300 2.83 -37.10 -0.15
N GLY A 301 3.68 -38.12 0.07
CA GLY A 301 4.48 -38.74 -1.00
C GLY A 301 5.50 -37.79 -1.66
N VAL A 302 5.89 -36.71 -0.99
CA VAL A 302 6.76 -35.64 -1.56
C VAL A 302 8.24 -35.82 -1.24
N GLU A 303 8.65 -37.01 -0.83
CA GLU A 303 10.04 -37.35 -0.46
C GLU A 303 11.04 -37.10 -1.58
N LYS A 304 10.64 -37.34 -2.83
CA LYS A 304 11.51 -37.15 -4.02
C LYS A 304 11.55 -35.69 -4.50
N ASN A 305 10.76 -34.78 -3.92
CA ASN A 305 10.71 -33.39 -4.37
C ASN A 305 12.03 -32.66 -4.09
N LYS A 306 12.73 -32.24 -5.16
CA LYS A 306 14.02 -31.56 -5.09
C LYS A 306 13.97 -30.26 -4.26
N TYR A 307 12.88 -29.50 -4.37
CA TYR A 307 12.72 -28.25 -3.65
C TYR A 307 12.57 -28.47 -2.13
N LEU A 308 11.75 -29.43 -1.71
CA LEU A 308 11.60 -29.76 -0.28
C LEU A 308 12.91 -30.25 0.35
N LYS A 309 13.67 -31.08 -0.35
CA LYS A 309 15.01 -31.49 0.10
C LYS A 309 15.94 -30.29 0.29
N ARG A 310 15.93 -29.34 -0.66
CA ARG A 310 16.75 -28.12 -0.60
C ARG A 310 16.38 -27.25 0.60
N ILE A 311 15.10 -26.92 0.79
CA ILE A 311 14.70 -26.06 1.91
C ILE A 311 14.92 -26.76 3.26
N TYR A 312 14.78 -28.09 3.32
CA TYR A 312 15.10 -28.85 4.53
C TYR A 312 16.59 -28.81 4.88
N LYS A 313 17.48 -28.95 3.88
CA LYS A 313 18.94 -28.77 4.07
C LYS A 313 19.26 -27.41 4.69
N HIS A 314 18.56 -26.37 4.26
CA HIS A 314 18.73 -25.00 4.74
C HIS A 314 17.68 -24.56 5.78
N ARG A 315 17.07 -25.49 6.52
CA ARG A 315 16.02 -25.18 7.51
C ARG A 315 16.43 -24.15 8.56
N GLY A 316 17.72 -24.08 8.89
CA GLY A 316 18.28 -23.04 9.78
C GLY A 316 18.05 -21.60 9.30
N MET A 317 17.84 -21.39 8.00
CA MET A 317 17.65 -20.07 7.40
C MET A 317 16.22 -19.54 7.50
N TRP A 318 15.21 -20.40 7.74
CA TRP A 318 13.80 -20.02 7.56
C TRP A 318 12.79 -20.74 8.46
N ALA A 319 13.14 -21.88 9.05
CA ALA A 319 12.23 -22.64 9.89
C ALA A 319 12.27 -22.11 11.33
N ARG A 320 11.09 -21.73 11.87
CA ARG A 320 10.95 -21.03 13.15
C ARG A 320 11.82 -21.60 14.29
N PRO A 321 11.83 -22.91 14.61
CA PRO A 321 12.61 -23.46 15.72
C PRO A 321 14.11 -23.14 15.68
N TYR A 322 14.68 -22.99 14.50
CA TYR A 322 16.12 -22.88 14.32
C TYR A 322 16.67 -21.46 14.42
N PHE A 323 15.83 -20.43 14.37
CA PHE A 323 16.30 -19.05 14.39
C PHE A 323 15.45 -18.11 15.26
N MET A 324 14.63 -18.64 16.17
CA MET A 324 13.92 -17.81 17.18
C MET A 324 14.88 -16.99 18.07
N HIS A 325 16.15 -17.36 18.16
CA HIS A 325 17.19 -16.58 18.87
C HIS A 325 17.75 -15.41 18.03
N VAL A 326 17.30 -15.25 16.78
CA VAL A 326 17.69 -14.14 15.90
C VAL A 326 16.60 -13.09 15.93
N PHE A 327 16.99 -11.87 16.28
CA PHE A 327 16.09 -10.73 16.28
C PHE A 327 15.72 -10.32 14.85
N CYS A 328 14.41 -10.32 14.54
CA CYS A 328 13.87 -9.98 13.22
C CYS A 328 12.80 -8.88 13.29
N ALA A 329 12.53 -8.28 14.45
CA ALA A 329 11.48 -7.25 14.62
C ALA A 329 10.08 -7.64 14.10
N GLY A 330 9.77 -8.94 13.98
CA GLY A 330 8.51 -9.40 13.36
C GLY A 330 8.46 -9.34 11.82
N MET A 331 9.60 -9.12 11.15
CA MET A 331 9.75 -9.12 9.69
C MET A 331 9.61 -10.52 9.05
N THR A 332 9.55 -11.58 9.85
CA THR A 332 9.31 -12.96 9.38
C THR A 332 7.86 -13.24 9.01
N SER A 333 6.93 -12.32 9.27
CA SER A 333 5.53 -12.46 8.87
C SER A 333 5.39 -12.43 7.35
N THR A 334 4.60 -13.37 6.81
CA THR A 334 4.35 -13.46 5.37
C THR A 334 3.63 -12.23 4.82
N GLN A 335 2.89 -11.51 5.67
CA GLN A 335 2.13 -10.32 5.30
C GLN A 335 3.02 -9.16 4.86
N ARG A 336 4.28 -9.09 5.31
CA ARG A 336 5.15 -7.91 5.12
C ARG A 336 5.71 -7.79 3.70
N SER A 337 6.31 -8.86 3.21
CA SER A 337 6.83 -8.92 1.83
C SER A 337 5.69 -8.97 0.80
N GLU A 338 4.55 -9.58 1.17
CA GLU A 338 3.34 -9.55 0.34
C GLU A 338 2.78 -8.12 0.24
N SER A 339 2.68 -7.42 1.37
CA SER A 339 2.10 -6.08 1.39
C SER A 339 2.97 -5.07 0.66
N ALA A 340 4.30 -5.08 0.82
CA ALA A 340 5.16 -4.12 0.13
C ALA A 340 5.01 -4.20 -1.40
N ASN A 341 5.10 -5.41 -1.96
CA ASN A 341 4.92 -5.63 -3.39
C ASN A 341 3.50 -5.35 -3.86
N HIS A 342 2.49 -5.71 -3.06
CA HIS A 342 1.09 -5.43 -3.38
C HIS A 342 0.80 -3.91 -3.37
N MET A 343 1.35 -3.18 -2.41
CA MET A 343 1.19 -1.73 -2.32
C MET A 343 1.87 -1.04 -3.51
N LEU A 344 3.11 -1.42 -3.85
CA LEU A 344 3.80 -0.88 -5.04
C LEU A 344 3.00 -1.08 -6.34
N LYS A 345 2.34 -2.23 -6.51
CA LYS A 345 1.48 -2.50 -7.68
C LYS A 345 0.27 -1.55 -7.78
N GLY A 346 -0.15 -0.92 -6.69
CA GLY A 346 -1.21 0.09 -6.71
C GLY A 346 -0.75 1.45 -7.24
N PHE A 347 0.52 1.80 -6.99
CA PHE A 347 1.09 3.11 -7.36
C PHE A 347 1.81 3.09 -8.71
N ILE A 348 2.49 1.98 -9.03
CA ILE A 348 3.38 1.90 -10.19
C ILE A 348 2.75 1.00 -11.26
N GLN A 349 2.59 1.55 -12.46
CA GLN A 349 2.10 0.84 -13.63
C GLN A 349 3.12 -0.18 -14.15
N ARG A 350 2.62 -1.26 -14.77
CA ARG A 350 3.47 -2.15 -15.57
C ARG A 350 4.03 -1.36 -16.76
N SER A 351 5.34 -1.46 -16.96
CA SER A 351 6.11 -0.80 -18.02
C SER A 351 6.22 0.73 -17.88
N ALA A 352 6.21 1.25 -16.64
CA ALA A 352 6.42 2.68 -16.41
C ALA A 352 7.83 3.12 -16.84
N PRO A 353 7.98 4.27 -17.54
CA PRO A 353 9.26 4.95 -17.72
C PRO A 353 9.90 5.29 -16.37
N MET A 354 11.22 5.46 -16.34
CA MET A 354 12.00 5.61 -15.12
C MET A 354 11.63 6.87 -14.32
N HIS A 355 11.40 8.01 -14.97
CA HIS A 355 11.02 9.23 -14.25
C HIS A 355 9.63 9.10 -13.59
N ILE A 356 8.69 8.43 -14.26
CA ILE A 356 7.37 8.12 -13.70
C ILE A 356 7.51 7.13 -12.55
N PHE A 357 8.36 6.12 -12.70
CA PHE A 357 8.65 5.15 -11.66
C PHE A 357 9.15 5.83 -10.39
N VAL A 358 10.18 6.69 -10.49
CA VAL A 358 10.76 7.42 -9.35
C VAL A 358 9.72 8.36 -8.72
N SER A 359 8.96 9.09 -9.54
CA SER A 359 7.90 9.99 -9.07
C SER A 359 6.82 9.22 -8.27
N LYS A 360 6.32 8.11 -8.81
CA LYS A 360 5.31 7.27 -8.15
C LYS A 360 5.83 6.53 -6.94
N PHE A 361 7.10 6.15 -6.96
CA PHE A 361 7.76 5.62 -5.79
C PHE A 361 7.85 6.68 -4.67
N ASN A 362 8.17 7.93 -5.01
CA ASN A 362 8.17 9.03 -4.03
C ASN A 362 6.78 9.30 -3.46
N GLU A 363 5.73 9.29 -4.29
CA GLU A 363 4.33 9.40 -3.85
C GLU A 363 3.96 8.27 -2.87
N PHE A 364 4.37 7.03 -3.18
CA PHE A 364 4.19 5.88 -2.27
C PHE A 364 4.91 6.09 -0.94
N GLN A 365 6.14 6.62 -0.94
CA GLN A 365 6.87 6.92 0.30
C GLN A 365 6.16 7.98 1.13
N ASN A 366 5.67 9.05 0.51
CA ASN A 366 4.93 10.11 1.19
C ASN A 366 3.62 9.59 1.82
N ASP A 367 2.89 8.70 1.14
CA ASP A 367 1.71 8.04 1.70
C ASP A 367 2.07 7.18 2.94
N ARG A 368 3.22 6.48 2.92
CA ARG A 368 3.70 5.74 4.10
C ARG A 368 4.06 6.66 5.27
N ILE A 369 4.70 7.79 4.99
CA ILE A 369 5.05 8.79 6.00
C ILE A 369 3.77 9.38 6.62
N ALA A 370 2.79 9.78 5.80
CA ALA A 370 1.52 10.31 6.28
C ALA A 370 0.76 9.29 7.15
N GLN A 371 0.82 8.00 6.81
CA GLN A 371 0.19 6.93 7.60
C GLN A 371 0.93 6.66 8.92
N GLU A 372 2.25 6.87 8.98
CA GLU A 372 3.03 6.87 10.23
C GLU A 372 2.64 8.06 11.11
N GLU A 373 2.61 9.27 10.55
CA GLU A 373 2.23 10.49 11.27
C GLU A 373 0.82 10.41 11.85
N LYS A 374 -0.11 9.81 11.12
CA LYS A 374 -1.46 9.53 11.61
C LYS A 374 -1.45 8.63 12.84
N GLU A 375 -0.67 7.55 12.86
CA GLU A 375 -0.57 6.67 14.02
C GLU A 375 0.12 7.34 15.21
N ILE A 376 1.14 8.17 14.95
CA ILE A 376 1.79 8.98 15.98
C ILE A 376 0.77 9.94 16.60
N HIS A 377 -0.01 10.65 15.79
CA HIS A 377 -1.06 11.55 16.24
C HIS A 377 -2.07 10.84 17.13
N VAL A 378 -2.61 9.70 16.68
CA VAL A 378 -3.58 8.92 17.46
C VAL A 378 -2.97 8.40 18.76
N THR A 379 -1.71 7.97 18.72
CA THR A 379 -0.97 7.48 19.89
C THR A 379 -0.77 8.58 20.93
N LYS A 380 -0.59 9.85 20.51
CA LYS A 380 -0.47 11.01 21.39
C LYS A 380 -1.82 11.46 21.97
N GLN A 381 -2.86 11.52 21.14
CA GLN A 381 -4.13 12.17 21.48
C GLN A 381 -5.15 11.27 22.20
N MET A 382 -5.09 9.95 22.01
CA MET A 382 -6.10 9.05 22.58
C MET A 382 -5.54 8.23 23.76
N LYS A 383 -6.17 8.40 24.94
CA LYS A 383 -6.03 7.46 26.07
C LYS A 383 -6.65 6.12 25.68
N ARG A 384 -5.96 5.02 25.95
CA ARG A 384 -6.43 3.70 25.51
C ARG A 384 -7.43 3.17 26.54
N LYS A 385 -8.41 2.40 26.05
CA LYS A 385 -9.29 1.65 26.95
C LYS A 385 -8.59 0.35 27.31
N ARG A 386 -8.18 0.24 28.58
CA ARG A 386 -7.76 -1.03 29.20
C ARG A 386 -8.90 -2.04 29.07
N ARG A 387 -8.56 -3.28 28.70
CA ARG A 387 -9.55 -4.31 28.37
C ARG A 387 -9.58 -5.43 29.40
N ILE A 388 -8.42 -5.82 29.97
CA ILE A 388 -8.35 -6.85 31.02
C ILE A 388 -8.32 -6.20 32.41
N GLY A 389 -7.65 -5.05 32.56
CA GLY A 389 -7.54 -4.29 33.80
C GLY A 389 -6.40 -4.73 34.72
N VAL A 390 -5.45 -5.56 34.26
CA VAL A 390 -4.31 -5.99 35.07
C VAL A 390 -3.22 -4.92 35.16
N PRO A 391 -2.47 -4.83 36.27
CA PRO A 391 -1.41 -3.83 36.43
C PRO A 391 -0.36 -3.79 35.30
N ILE A 392 0.06 -4.96 34.79
CA ILE A 392 1.01 -5.06 33.67
C ILE A 392 0.45 -4.40 32.39
N GLU A 393 -0.85 -4.48 32.16
CA GLU A 393 -1.51 -3.83 31.01
C GLU A 393 -1.42 -2.30 31.14
N ARG A 394 -1.57 -1.75 32.35
CA ARG A 394 -1.39 -0.31 32.61
C ARG A 394 0.03 0.14 32.30
N HIS A 395 1.04 -0.57 32.79
CA HIS A 395 2.44 -0.22 32.51
C HIS A 395 2.75 -0.30 31.01
N ALA A 396 2.26 -1.33 30.32
CA ALA A 396 2.40 -1.46 28.87
C ALA A 396 1.72 -0.31 28.09
N GLU A 397 0.56 0.16 28.56
CA GLU A 397 -0.16 1.29 27.97
C GLU A 397 0.67 2.58 28.00
N GLU A 398 1.42 2.80 29.07
CA GLU A 398 2.21 4.01 29.27
C GLU A 398 3.46 4.03 28.38
N ILE A 399 4.17 2.90 28.29
CA ILE A 399 5.45 2.79 27.59
C ILE A 399 5.29 2.63 26.07
N TYR A 400 4.39 1.75 25.64
CA TYR A 400 4.37 1.29 24.25
C TYR A 400 3.53 2.18 23.33
N THR A 401 3.84 2.11 22.03
CA THR A 401 2.94 2.62 20.99
C THR A 401 1.62 1.86 21.01
N ARG A 402 0.56 2.45 20.43
CA ARG A 402 -0.75 1.79 20.32
C ARG A 402 -0.66 0.40 19.66
N ALA A 403 0.06 0.30 18.55
CA ALA A 403 0.15 -0.95 17.79
C ALA A 403 0.93 -2.04 18.55
N MET A 404 1.97 -1.65 19.31
CA MET A 404 2.69 -2.58 20.18
C MET A 404 1.84 -3.02 21.36
N TYR A 405 1.14 -2.08 22.01
CA TYR A 405 0.18 -2.38 23.08
C TYR A 405 -0.89 -3.37 22.62
N ASP A 406 -1.54 -3.13 21.47
CA ASP A 406 -2.59 -4.02 20.95
C ASP A 406 -2.06 -5.46 20.69
N ARG A 407 -0.78 -5.60 20.31
CA ARG A 407 -0.14 -6.90 20.12
C ARG A 407 0.18 -7.59 21.45
N LEU A 408 0.76 -6.84 22.39
CA LEU A 408 1.02 -7.36 23.74
C LEU A 408 -0.28 -7.77 24.43
N TYR A 409 -1.34 -6.98 24.25
CA TYR A 409 -2.68 -7.29 24.73
C TYR A 409 -3.18 -8.62 24.18
N ASN A 410 -3.01 -8.90 22.89
CA ASN A 410 -3.39 -10.21 22.34
C ASN A 410 -2.59 -11.35 22.97
N GLU A 411 -1.29 -11.18 23.22
CA GLU A 411 -0.49 -12.17 23.95
C GLU A 411 -0.97 -12.33 25.40
N LEU A 412 -1.35 -11.24 26.06
CA LEU A 412 -1.88 -11.24 27.43
C LEU A 412 -3.23 -11.95 27.50
N TYR A 413 -4.15 -11.67 26.57
CA TYR A 413 -5.43 -12.36 26.45
C TYR A 413 -5.24 -13.87 26.28
N HIS A 414 -4.31 -14.27 25.40
CA HIS A 414 -3.99 -15.68 25.20
C HIS A 414 -3.15 -16.31 26.32
N ALA A 415 -2.62 -15.53 27.26
CA ALA A 415 -1.94 -16.08 28.45
C ALA A 415 -2.93 -16.84 29.34
N GLY A 416 -4.23 -16.48 29.30
CA GLY A 416 -5.29 -17.18 30.03
C GLY A 416 -5.42 -18.66 29.69
N SER A 417 -5.08 -19.07 28.46
CA SER A 417 -5.14 -20.47 28.00
C SER A 417 -3.96 -21.34 28.47
N TYR A 418 -3.08 -20.82 29.33
CA TYR A 418 -1.91 -21.54 29.84
C TYR A 418 -1.99 -21.74 31.35
N LEU A 419 -1.59 -22.94 31.78
CA LEU A 419 -1.50 -23.35 33.18
C LEU A 419 -0.03 -23.55 33.54
N ILE A 420 0.33 -23.16 34.77
CA ILE A 420 1.65 -23.41 35.35
C ILE A 420 1.58 -24.75 36.07
N LYS A 421 2.35 -25.74 35.61
CA LYS A 421 2.38 -27.08 36.24
C LYS A 421 3.26 -27.15 37.48
N GLY A 422 4.23 -26.25 37.59
CA GLY A 422 5.18 -26.21 38.70
C GLY A 422 6.47 -25.51 38.32
N ARG A 423 7.40 -25.48 39.27
CA ARG A 423 8.76 -24.95 39.13
C ARG A 423 9.73 -26.13 39.03
N GLY A 424 10.45 -26.24 37.92
CA GLY A 424 11.46 -27.28 37.71
C GLY A 424 12.75 -27.04 38.50
N ALA A 425 13.71 -27.96 38.40
CA ALA A 425 14.98 -27.91 39.13
C ALA A 425 15.83 -26.65 38.88
N ASP A 426 15.73 -26.06 37.68
CA ASP A 426 16.41 -24.83 37.27
C ASP A 426 15.70 -23.53 37.70
N GLU A 427 14.80 -23.60 38.68
CA GLU A 427 13.85 -22.53 39.01
C GLU A 427 12.92 -22.09 37.87
N ALA A 428 12.91 -22.83 36.76
CA ALA A 428 12.11 -22.50 35.58
C ALA A 428 10.65 -22.91 35.77
N TYR A 429 9.73 -22.01 35.42
CA TYR A 429 8.30 -22.32 35.37
C TYR A 429 7.99 -23.17 34.14
N ILE A 430 7.22 -24.24 34.35
CA ILE A 430 6.77 -25.14 33.29
C ILE A 430 5.31 -24.81 32.96
N LEU A 431 5.07 -24.34 31.74
CA LEU A 431 3.73 -24.00 31.27
C LEU A 431 3.21 -25.02 30.26
N VAL A 432 1.91 -25.30 30.36
CA VAL A 432 1.18 -26.20 29.45
C VAL A 432 -0.04 -25.48 28.89
N HIS A 433 -0.31 -25.72 27.61
CA HIS A 433 -1.48 -25.17 26.93
C HIS A 433 -2.72 -26.01 27.25
N TYR A 434 -3.74 -25.37 27.81
CA TYR A 434 -5.04 -25.97 28.08
C TYR A 434 -5.95 -25.77 26.87
N LYS A 435 -6.54 -26.85 26.35
CA LYS A 435 -7.58 -26.79 25.30
C LYS A 435 -8.93 -27.14 25.92
N GLU A 436 -9.99 -26.52 25.40
CA GLU A 436 -11.38 -26.68 25.87
C GLU A 436 -11.86 -28.15 25.81
N ASP A 437 -11.32 -28.95 24.89
CA ASP A 437 -11.62 -30.39 24.74
C ASP A 437 -11.04 -31.27 25.88
N GLY A 438 -10.49 -30.68 26.96
CA GLY A 438 -9.80 -31.38 28.05
C GLY A 438 -8.42 -31.95 27.69
N ALA A 439 -8.08 -31.99 26.40
CA ALA A 439 -6.78 -32.41 25.92
C ALA A 439 -5.71 -31.35 26.19
N THR A 440 -4.75 -31.66 27.08
CA THR A 440 -3.55 -30.82 27.20
C THR A 440 -2.64 -31.04 26.00
N ASP A 441 -2.27 -29.97 25.29
CA ASP A 441 -1.18 -30.08 24.32
C ASP A 441 0.10 -30.18 25.14
N GLU A 442 0.88 -31.26 24.97
CA GLU A 442 2.17 -31.48 25.65
C GLU A 442 3.27 -30.49 25.19
N LYS A 443 2.90 -29.25 24.81
CA LYS A 443 3.84 -28.17 24.58
C LYS A 443 4.23 -27.59 25.93
N LEU A 444 5.34 -28.10 26.43
CA LEU A 444 6.03 -27.58 27.60
C LEU A 444 6.82 -26.33 27.20
N PHE A 445 6.56 -25.22 27.89
CA PHE A 445 7.34 -24.00 27.78
C PHE A 445 8.07 -23.75 29.08
N LEU A 446 9.35 -23.40 28.98
CA LEU A 446 10.20 -23.08 30.11
C LEU A 446 10.36 -21.57 30.19
N VAL A 447 10.01 -21.00 31.33
CA VAL A 447 10.12 -19.56 31.58
C VAL A 447 10.99 -19.34 32.81
N LYS A 448 12.05 -18.53 32.67
CA LYS A 448 12.95 -18.16 33.77
C LYS A 448 12.82 -16.66 34.03
N ASP A 449 12.48 -16.30 35.27
CA ASP A 449 12.45 -14.92 35.77
C ASP A 449 13.72 -14.63 36.57
N SER A 450 14.46 -13.58 36.21
CA SER A 450 15.62 -13.08 36.95
C SER A 450 15.35 -11.72 37.61
N GLY A 451 14.08 -11.33 37.74
CA GLY A 451 13.66 -10.05 38.28
C GLY A 451 13.64 -8.94 37.23
N ASN A 452 14.82 -8.55 36.75
CA ASN A 452 14.92 -7.51 35.74
C ASN A 452 14.70 -8.02 34.30
N PHE A 453 14.71 -9.34 34.11
CA PHE A 453 14.55 -9.97 32.81
C PHE A 453 13.80 -11.29 32.94
N ILE A 454 12.89 -11.54 32.01
CA ILE A 454 12.19 -12.82 31.87
C ILE A 454 12.47 -13.42 30.50
N SER A 455 12.88 -14.68 30.50
CA SER A 455 13.21 -15.46 29.30
C SER A 455 12.19 -16.58 29.11
N CYS A 456 11.88 -16.92 27.85
CA CYS A 456 10.98 -18.02 27.53
C CYS A 456 11.52 -18.85 26.38
N SER A 457 11.41 -20.17 26.49
CA SER A 457 11.83 -21.12 25.45
C SER A 457 11.08 -20.99 24.12
N CYS A 458 9.94 -20.29 24.08
CA CYS A 458 9.26 -19.99 22.81
C CYS A 458 10.05 -19.00 21.93
N GLY A 459 10.98 -18.24 22.53
CA GLY A 459 11.87 -17.29 21.85
C GLY A 459 11.22 -16.03 21.28
N LEU A 460 9.93 -15.76 21.54
CA LEU A 460 9.24 -14.60 20.96
C LEU A 460 9.93 -13.28 21.28
N TYR A 461 10.39 -13.11 22.52
CA TYR A 461 11.12 -11.91 22.93
C TYR A 461 12.43 -11.77 22.15
N ASN A 462 13.23 -12.81 22.04
CA ASN A 462 14.48 -12.76 21.28
C ASN A 462 14.24 -12.48 19.78
N HIS A 463 13.12 -12.96 19.23
CA HIS A 463 12.82 -12.84 17.81
C HIS A 463 12.15 -11.52 17.41
N VAL A 464 11.30 -10.97 18.28
CA VAL A 464 10.46 -9.79 17.98
C VAL A 464 10.73 -8.64 18.92
N GLY A 465 11.23 -8.91 20.13
CA GLY A 465 11.40 -7.92 21.19
C GLY A 465 10.14 -7.68 22.01
N MET A 466 9.23 -8.65 22.05
CA MET A 466 7.95 -8.57 22.75
C MET A 466 7.78 -9.79 23.64
N LEU A 467 7.27 -9.60 24.87
CA LEU A 467 6.96 -10.71 25.75
C LEU A 467 5.85 -11.59 25.16
N CYS A 468 6.02 -12.90 25.32
CA CYS A 468 5.02 -13.88 24.92
C CYS A 468 3.97 -14.10 26.00
N ARG A 469 2.84 -14.67 25.60
CA ARG A 469 1.81 -15.19 26.50
C ARG A 469 2.33 -16.05 27.65
N HIS A 470 3.40 -16.81 27.44
CA HIS A 470 4.01 -17.65 28.49
C HIS A 470 4.71 -16.82 29.56
N ALA A 471 5.53 -15.85 29.15
CA ALA A 471 6.20 -14.94 30.07
C ALA A 471 5.19 -14.09 30.82
N LEU A 472 4.18 -13.56 30.12
CA LEU A 472 3.10 -12.78 30.73
C LEU A 472 2.31 -13.60 31.76
N LYS A 473 2.02 -14.88 31.50
CA LYS A 473 1.36 -15.77 32.47
C LYS A 473 2.18 -15.92 33.76
N VAL A 474 3.50 -16.05 33.65
CA VAL A 474 4.39 -16.14 34.82
C VAL A 474 4.47 -14.83 35.57
N LEU A 475 4.57 -13.69 34.88
CA LEU A 475 4.55 -12.38 35.53
C LEU A 475 3.26 -12.15 36.32
N MET A 476 2.11 -12.56 35.77
CA MET A 476 0.83 -12.51 36.49
C MET A 476 0.78 -13.46 37.69
N HIS A 477 1.39 -14.64 37.59
CA HIS A 477 1.47 -15.58 38.72
C HIS A 477 2.39 -15.08 39.85
N LEU A 478 3.37 -14.25 39.50
CA LEU A 478 4.29 -13.61 40.44
C LEU A 478 3.77 -12.26 40.96
N ASP A 479 2.51 -11.92 40.69
CA ASP A 479 1.88 -10.64 41.04
C ASP A 479 2.70 -9.39 40.64
N ARG A 480 3.49 -9.52 39.57
CA ARG A 480 4.28 -8.40 39.03
C ARG A 480 3.31 -7.34 38.51
N THR A 481 3.52 -6.10 38.93
CA THR A 481 2.70 -4.97 38.47
C THR A 481 3.21 -4.34 37.18
N GLU A 482 4.47 -4.63 36.83
CA GLU A 482 5.21 -3.96 35.77
C GLU A 482 5.92 -4.97 34.86
N LEU A 483 6.10 -4.61 33.59
CA LEU A 483 7.00 -5.31 32.68
C LEU A 483 8.45 -5.17 33.17
N PRO A 484 9.25 -6.26 33.19
CA PRO A 484 10.66 -6.17 33.53
C PRO A 484 11.40 -5.21 32.61
N SER A 485 12.22 -4.31 33.16
CA SER A 485 12.85 -3.25 32.38
C SER A 485 13.78 -3.79 31.29
N GLY A 486 14.48 -4.90 31.57
CA GLY A 486 15.31 -5.59 30.59
C GLY A 486 14.54 -6.18 29.41
N ASN A 487 13.21 -6.33 29.51
CA ASN A 487 12.35 -6.77 28.41
C ASN A 487 11.66 -5.63 27.65
N ILE A 488 11.96 -4.37 27.96
CA ILE A 488 11.43 -3.21 27.24
C ILE A 488 12.48 -2.75 26.23
N LEU A 489 12.28 -3.09 24.95
CA LEU A 489 13.17 -2.58 23.90
C LEU A 489 12.83 -1.15 23.53
N ALA A 490 13.85 -0.29 23.47
CA ALA A 490 13.74 1.11 23.11
C ALA A 490 12.90 1.31 21.83
N ARG A 491 13.17 0.51 20.78
CA ARG A 491 12.49 0.58 19.47
C ARG A 491 10.96 0.48 19.53
N TRP A 492 10.39 -0.12 20.56
CA TRP A 492 8.94 -0.34 20.66
C TRP A 492 8.25 0.72 21.51
N ARG A 493 9.03 1.57 22.19
CA ARG A 493 8.52 2.64 23.03
C ARG A 493 7.93 3.77 22.18
N ARG A 494 7.08 4.56 22.82
CA ARG A 494 6.43 5.71 22.19
C ARG A 494 7.32 6.95 22.06
N ASP A 495 8.41 7.01 22.82
CA ASP A 495 9.33 8.14 22.96
C ASP A 495 10.62 8.00 22.14
N VAL A 496 10.70 7.00 21.25
CA VAL A 496 11.77 6.83 20.25
C VAL A 496 12.04 8.10 19.44
N ALA A 497 11.06 9.00 19.33
CA ALA A 497 11.23 10.28 18.65
C ALA A 497 11.99 11.35 19.45
N CYS A 498 12.11 11.22 20.78
CA CYS A 498 12.65 12.27 21.67
C CYS A 498 14.14 12.08 22.05
N GLU A 499 14.72 10.89 21.89
CA GLU A 499 16.05 10.56 22.45
C GLU A 499 17.26 11.12 21.66
N THR A 500 17.06 11.83 20.54
CA THR A 500 18.16 12.35 19.68
C THR A 500 18.36 13.88 19.79
N GLY A 501 18.10 14.45 20.97
CA GLY A 501 18.32 15.87 21.27
C GLY A 501 19.57 16.18 22.12
N HIS A 502 20.35 15.19 22.54
CA HIS A 502 21.52 15.41 23.40
C HIS A 502 22.79 14.83 22.79
N VAL A 503 23.38 15.59 21.86
CA VAL A 503 24.83 15.59 21.67
C VAL A 503 25.33 16.84 22.36
N SER A 504 26.19 16.65 23.34
CA SER A 504 26.88 17.69 24.12
C SER A 504 27.62 18.67 23.20
N GLY A 505 27.12 19.91 23.16
CA GLY A 505 27.72 21.07 22.51
C GLY A 505 26.95 22.30 22.98
N GLN A 506 27.67 23.38 23.28
CA GLN A 506 27.18 24.56 24.01
C GLN A 506 25.90 25.19 23.44
N GLY A 507 25.14 25.81 24.34
CA GLY A 507 23.72 26.08 24.19
C GLY A 507 23.31 26.91 22.99
N VAL A 508 22.19 26.52 22.38
CA VAL A 508 21.26 27.39 21.67
C VAL A 508 19.86 26.82 21.88
N GLU A 509 18.94 27.70 22.25
CA GLU A 509 17.56 27.42 22.62
C GLU A 509 16.71 26.75 21.51
N THR A 510 15.65 26.11 21.97
CA THR A 510 14.55 25.50 21.23
C THR A 510 14.04 26.33 20.04
N SER A 511 14.24 25.86 18.80
CA SER A 511 13.70 26.54 17.60
C SER A 511 13.05 25.62 16.54
N SER A 512 13.12 24.28 16.64
CA SER A 512 12.70 23.41 15.53
C SER A 512 11.21 23.05 15.49
N LEU A 513 10.48 23.13 16.61
CA LEU A 513 9.04 22.83 16.64
C LEU A 513 8.20 24.05 16.21
N GLU A 514 8.73 25.26 16.35
CA GLU A 514 8.07 26.50 15.94
C GLU A 514 8.08 26.68 14.42
N SER A 515 9.07 26.18 13.70
CA SER A 515 9.21 26.43 12.26
C SER A 515 8.08 25.79 11.43
N ALA A 516 7.64 24.57 11.78
CA ALA A 516 6.60 23.86 11.03
C ALA A 516 5.19 24.44 11.27
N THR A 517 4.87 24.76 12.53
CA THR A 517 3.61 25.44 12.91
C THR A 517 3.57 26.88 12.39
N TYR A 518 4.71 27.58 12.36
CA TYR A 518 4.84 28.93 11.78
C TYR A 518 4.58 28.94 10.26
N ILE A 519 5.16 27.99 9.52
CA ILE A 519 4.95 27.87 8.06
C ILE A 519 3.48 27.53 7.75
N GLN A 520 2.85 26.62 8.50
CA GLN A 520 1.44 26.29 8.34
C GLN A 520 0.53 27.50 8.61
N LYS A 521 0.80 28.27 9.68
CA LYS A 521 0.04 29.47 10.03
C LYS A 521 0.17 30.54 8.93
N LYS A 522 1.38 30.77 8.39
CA LYS A 522 1.59 31.70 7.25
C LYS A 522 0.88 31.26 5.98
N LEU A 523 0.86 29.97 5.65
CA LEU A 523 0.15 29.42 4.49
C LEU A 523 -1.37 29.58 4.60
N MET A 524 -1.93 29.40 5.80
CA MET A 524 -3.36 29.63 6.03
C MET A 524 -3.73 31.11 5.90
N VAL A 525 -2.96 32.01 6.51
CA VAL A 525 -3.17 33.47 6.40
C VAL A 525 -3.13 33.91 4.93
N ARG A 526 -2.13 33.47 4.17
CA ARG A 526 -2.03 33.77 2.72
C ARG A 526 -3.23 33.30 1.92
N ARG A 527 -3.78 32.12 2.22
CA ARG A 527 -4.99 31.60 1.55
C ARG A 527 -6.22 32.41 1.90
N VAL A 528 -6.36 32.84 3.14
CA VAL A 528 -7.51 33.64 3.59
C VAL A 528 -7.46 35.04 2.98
N LEU A 529 -6.29 35.70 2.99
CA LEU A 529 -6.08 37.00 2.34
C LEU A 529 -6.35 36.93 0.83
N ALA A 530 -5.88 35.87 0.16
CA ALA A 530 -6.14 35.65 -1.27
C ALA A 530 -7.63 35.41 -1.58
N MET A 531 -8.38 34.74 -0.69
CA MET A 531 -9.83 34.56 -0.84
C MET A 531 -10.61 35.86 -0.56
N ALA A 532 -10.07 36.73 0.30
CA ALA A 532 -10.66 38.02 0.64
C ALA A 532 -10.31 39.13 -0.36
N GLY A 533 -9.33 38.91 -1.26
CA GLY A 533 -8.88 39.90 -2.24
C GLY A 533 -8.07 41.05 -1.61
N VAL A 534 -7.47 40.83 -0.44
CA VAL A 534 -6.71 41.84 0.30
C VAL A 534 -5.21 41.54 0.20
N GLU A 535 -4.39 42.53 -0.13
CA GLU A 535 -2.93 42.42 -0.04
C GLU A 535 -2.49 42.74 1.40
N GLY A 536 -1.91 41.76 2.10
CA GLY A 536 -1.47 41.90 3.50
C GLY A 536 -0.12 41.24 3.77
N THR A 537 0.58 41.71 4.80
CA THR A 537 1.88 41.19 5.24
C THR A 537 1.73 39.91 6.08
N LEU A 538 2.80 39.11 6.21
CA LEU A 538 2.79 37.85 6.96
C LEU A 538 3.23 38.04 8.43
N ASP A 539 2.75 39.09 9.07
CA ASP A 539 2.98 39.48 10.46
C ASP A 539 1.68 39.37 11.30
N GLU A 540 1.71 39.80 12.57
CA GLU A 540 0.52 39.81 13.43
C GLU A 540 -0.62 40.68 12.88
N SER A 541 -0.31 41.76 12.16
CA SER A 541 -1.29 42.65 11.55
C SER A 541 -2.05 41.93 10.43
N GLY A 542 -1.33 41.26 9.52
CA GLY A 542 -1.96 40.50 8.45
C GLY A 542 -2.73 39.26 8.94
N TYR A 543 -2.36 38.68 10.08
CA TYR A 543 -3.17 37.64 10.73
C TYR A 543 -4.51 38.19 11.21
N LYS A 544 -4.52 39.39 11.82
CA LYS A 544 -5.73 40.04 12.30
C LYS A 544 -6.65 40.43 11.14
N GLU A 545 -6.08 40.98 10.07
CA GLU A 545 -6.83 41.30 8.84
C GLU A 545 -7.44 40.06 8.17
N ALA A 546 -6.72 38.93 8.17
CA ALA A 546 -7.24 37.67 7.65
C ALA A 546 -8.44 37.15 8.47
N MET A 547 -8.41 37.30 9.80
CA MET A 547 -9.51 36.90 10.68
C MET A 547 -10.74 37.81 10.50
N ASP A 548 -10.54 39.13 10.42
CA ASP A 548 -11.64 40.09 10.16
C ASP A 548 -12.29 39.85 8.79
N ALA A 549 -11.49 39.49 7.77
CA ALA A 549 -12.00 39.15 6.45
C ALA A 549 -12.83 37.84 6.46
N LEU A 550 -12.40 36.86 7.25
CA LEU A 550 -13.15 35.61 7.48
C LEU A 550 -14.51 35.88 8.11
N ASP A 551 -14.56 36.71 9.15
CA ASP A 551 -15.80 37.07 9.84
C ASP A 551 -16.76 37.83 8.91
N LYS A 552 -16.24 38.71 8.03
CA LYS A 552 -17.04 39.36 6.98
C LYS A 552 -17.58 38.38 5.93
N ILE A 553 -16.79 37.38 5.52
CA ILE A 553 -17.26 36.36 4.56
C ILE A 553 -18.36 35.50 5.20
N ILE A 554 -18.23 35.20 6.50
CA ILE A 554 -19.23 34.43 7.24
C ILE A 554 -20.53 35.24 7.36
N SER A 555 -20.46 36.53 7.71
CA SER A 555 -21.65 37.38 7.87
C SER A 555 -22.43 37.59 6.57
N VAL A 556 -21.76 37.75 5.43
CA VAL A 556 -22.39 37.87 4.09
C VAL A 556 -23.05 36.56 3.65
N ARG A 557 -22.55 35.40 4.11
CA ARG A 557 -23.19 34.10 3.84
C ARG A 557 -24.46 33.90 4.66
N THR A 558 -24.52 34.40 5.88
CA THR A 558 -25.72 34.31 6.72
C THR A 558 -26.85 35.19 6.17
N THR A 559 -26.56 36.43 5.75
CA THR A 559 -27.58 37.33 5.19
C THR A 559 -28.19 36.83 3.88
N ARG A 560 -27.36 36.29 2.96
CA ARG A 560 -27.85 35.67 1.70
C ARG A 560 -28.73 34.44 1.90
N VAL A 561 -28.61 33.74 3.04
CA VAL A 561 -29.46 32.59 3.38
C VAL A 561 -30.81 33.06 3.94
N GLU A 562 -30.85 34.22 4.58
CA GLU A 562 -32.07 34.84 5.10
C GLU A 562 -32.89 35.51 3.99
N GLU A 563 -32.24 36.23 3.06
CA GLU A 563 -32.91 36.82 1.88
C GLU A 563 -33.55 35.77 0.97
N LYS A 564 -32.87 34.62 0.74
CA LYS A 564 -33.42 33.49 -0.03
C LYS A 564 -34.62 32.81 0.64
N LYS A 565 -34.76 32.90 1.96
CA LYS A 565 -35.94 32.40 2.67
C LYS A 565 -37.15 33.33 2.51
N ILE A 566 -36.91 34.62 2.32
CA ILE A 566 -37.96 35.64 2.12
C ILE A 566 -38.49 35.59 0.69
N GLU A 567 -37.62 35.44 -0.32
CA GLU A 567 -38.03 35.32 -1.74
C GLU A 567 -38.86 34.06 -2.08
N LEU A 568 -38.75 32.99 -1.29
CA LEU A 568 -39.54 31.76 -1.47
C LEU A 568 -40.88 31.77 -0.69
N GLY A 569 -41.17 32.83 0.06
CA GLY A 569 -42.37 32.96 0.89
C GLY A 569 -43.60 33.60 0.21
N GLU A 570 -43.44 34.25 -0.95
CA GLU A 570 -44.53 34.97 -1.64
C GLU A 570 -44.89 34.33 -2.99
N ARG A 571 -45.62 33.22 -2.95
CA ARG A 571 -46.50 32.79 -4.05
C ARG A 571 -47.66 31.97 -3.48
N SER A 572 -48.74 32.66 -3.15
CA SER A 572 -49.99 32.07 -2.66
C SER A 572 -50.96 31.85 -3.82
N GLU A 573 -51.11 30.60 -4.27
CA GLU A 573 -52.32 30.15 -4.95
C GLU A 573 -52.85 28.92 -4.23
N LYS A 574 -54.13 29.01 -3.84
CA LYS A 574 -54.83 28.08 -2.94
C LYS A 574 -55.00 26.70 -3.59
N PRO A 575 -54.77 25.57 -2.88
CA PRO A 575 -55.15 24.26 -3.37
C PRO A 575 -56.64 23.99 -3.08
N THR A 576 -57.34 23.58 -4.12
CA THR A 576 -58.68 22.99 -4.11
C THR A 576 -58.74 21.76 -3.18
N SER A 577 -59.82 21.67 -2.43
CA SER A 577 -60.09 20.64 -1.43
C SER A 577 -60.36 19.28 -2.06
N CYS A 578 -59.81 18.22 -1.46
CA CYS A 578 -60.27 16.85 -1.65
C CYS A 578 -60.39 16.15 -0.28
N PRO A 579 -61.40 15.28 -0.08
CA PRO A 579 -61.89 14.94 1.26
C PRO A 579 -61.03 13.90 1.99
N LYS A 580 -61.07 13.97 3.32
CA LYS A 580 -60.27 13.14 4.25
C LYS A 580 -60.63 11.66 4.14
N ARG A 581 -59.62 10.79 3.99
CA ARG A 581 -59.77 9.35 4.30
C ARG A 581 -58.53 8.72 4.93
N ALA A 582 -58.77 8.16 6.12
CA ALA A 582 -58.12 7.06 6.84
C ALA A 582 -56.59 7.04 7.03
N VAL A 583 -56.21 7.23 8.30
CA VAL A 583 -54.88 7.01 8.88
C VAL A 583 -54.43 5.55 8.69
N LYS A 584 -53.28 5.36 8.03
CA LYS A 584 -52.51 4.10 8.07
C LYS A 584 -51.07 4.34 8.51
N LYS A 585 -50.75 3.67 9.62
CA LYS A 585 -49.47 3.30 10.24
C LYS A 585 -48.18 3.81 9.56
N GLY A 586 -47.36 4.47 10.39
CA GLY A 586 -46.10 5.11 10.05
C GLY A 586 -45.11 4.27 9.22
N ARG A 587 -44.51 4.94 8.22
CA ARG A 587 -43.43 4.42 7.41
C ARG A 587 -42.10 4.80 8.06
N ARG A 588 -41.33 3.78 8.45
CA ARG A 588 -39.97 3.88 8.99
C ARG A 588 -39.03 4.55 7.98
N GLN A 589 -38.15 5.42 8.47
CA GLN A 589 -36.99 5.92 7.73
C GLN A 589 -36.10 4.72 7.33
N ASN A 590 -36.00 4.45 6.03
CA ASN A 590 -35.07 3.47 5.49
C ASN A 590 -33.69 4.13 5.33
N THR A 591 -32.79 3.86 6.26
CA THR A 591 -31.35 4.08 6.07
C THR A 591 -30.78 2.97 5.17
N SER A 592 -29.93 3.39 4.23
CA SER A 592 -29.34 2.60 3.12
C SER A 592 -28.54 1.36 3.53
N LEU A 593 -28.34 1.12 4.83
CA LEU A 593 -27.64 -0.07 5.35
C LEU A 593 -28.52 -1.32 5.45
N LYS A 594 -29.84 -1.19 5.62
CA LYS A 594 -30.73 -2.37 5.69
C LYS A 594 -31.05 -2.95 4.31
N SER A 595 -31.23 -2.11 3.29
CA SER A 595 -31.41 -2.56 1.90
C SER A 595 -30.12 -3.20 1.35
N TYR A 596 -28.95 -2.66 1.70
CA TYR A 596 -27.66 -3.26 1.33
C TYR A 596 -27.45 -4.63 1.99
N LYS A 597 -27.76 -4.77 3.28
CA LYS A 597 -27.68 -6.06 3.99
C LYS A 597 -28.72 -7.08 3.50
N ALA A 598 -29.92 -6.65 3.12
CA ALA A 598 -30.95 -7.51 2.53
C ALA A 598 -30.53 -8.02 1.14
N SER A 599 -30.03 -7.11 0.28
CA SER A 599 -29.51 -7.45 -1.06
C SER A 599 -28.34 -8.43 -0.99
N LEU A 600 -27.40 -8.26 -0.06
CA LEU A 600 -26.32 -9.22 0.19
C LEU A 600 -26.82 -10.59 0.65
N LYS A 601 -27.91 -10.63 1.44
CA LYS A 601 -28.51 -11.88 1.91
C LYS A 601 -29.26 -12.59 0.79
N GLU A 602 -29.93 -11.86 -0.11
CA GLU A 602 -30.58 -12.40 -1.30
C GLU A 602 -29.60 -12.86 -2.37
N GLN A 603 -28.48 -12.14 -2.58
CA GLN A 603 -27.41 -12.60 -3.46
C GLN A 603 -26.74 -13.87 -2.94
N ASN A 604 -26.54 -14.01 -1.63
CA ASN A 604 -26.02 -15.23 -1.04
C ASN A 604 -27.02 -16.39 -1.09
N LYS A 605 -28.33 -16.10 -1.02
CA LYS A 605 -29.37 -17.12 -1.16
C LYS A 605 -29.49 -17.61 -2.60
N ARG A 606 -29.40 -16.72 -3.59
CA ARG A 606 -29.37 -17.09 -5.02
C ARG A 606 -28.13 -17.91 -5.40
N LYS A 607 -26.96 -17.53 -4.89
CA LYS A 607 -25.73 -18.34 -5.08
C LYS A 607 -25.83 -19.73 -4.48
N LYS A 608 -26.51 -19.87 -3.34
CA LYS A 608 -26.73 -21.18 -2.72
C LYS A 608 -27.70 -22.05 -3.54
N TYR A 609 -28.75 -21.46 -4.11
CA TYR A 609 -29.66 -22.17 -5.01
C TYR A 609 -29.00 -22.55 -6.35
N GLU A 610 -28.14 -21.71 -6.92
CA GLU A 610 -27.34 -22.06 -8.11
C GLU A 610 -26.29 -23.16 -7.80
N GLU A 611 -25.69 -23.16 -6.61
CA GLU A 611 -24.77 -24.23 -6.19
C GLU A 611 -25.49 -25.56 -5.92
N ASP A 612 -26.73 -25.52 -5.41
CA ASP A 612 -27.56 -26.70 -5.16
C ASP A 612 -28.19 -27.27 -6.46
N GLU A 613 -28.46 -26.44 -7.49
CA GLU A 613 -28.92 -26.89 -8.84
C GLU A 613 -27.79 -27.51 -9.70
N ILE A 614 -26.55 -27.06 -9.52
CA ILE A 614 -25.38 -27.64 -10.22
C ILE A 614 -24.99 -28.99 -9.59
N SER A 615 -25.36 -29.24 -8.32
CA SER A 615 -25.13 -30.51 -7.63
C SER A 615 -26.16 -31.59 -7.98
N SER A 616 -27.33 -31.24 -8.53
CA SER A 616 -28.42 -32.19 -8.82
C SER A 616 -28.53 -32.60 -10.28
N THR A 617 -27.69 -32.04 -11.16
CA THR A 617 -27.73 -32.28 -12.62
C THR A 617 -26.56 -33.12 -13.16
N SER A 618 -25.74 -33.74 -12.30
CA SER A 618 -24.63 -34.61 -12.75
C SER A 618 -24.95 -36.11 -12.81
N ASP A 619 -26.15 -36.53 -12.42
CA ASP A 619 -26.58 -37.94 -12.44
C ASP A 619 -27.70 -38.17 -13.47
N ASN A 620 -27.45 -37.81 -14.74
CA ASN A 620 -28.11 -38.42 -15.90
C ASN A 620 -27.54 -37.82 -17.20
N GLU A 621 -26.64 -38.56 -17.86
CA GLU A 621 -26.78 -38.97 -19.27
C GLU A 621 -25.45 -39.49 -19.81
N GLN A 622 -25.52 -40.71 -20.31
CA GLN A 622 -24.45 -41.47 -20.92
C GLN A 622 -24.71 -41.51 -22.45
N VAL A 623 -23.64 -41.47 -23.23
CA VAL A 623 -23.52 -41.92 -24.63
C VAL A 623 -24.04 -40.99 -25.75
N THR A 624 -23.12 -40.33 -26.45
CA THR A 624 -22.77 -40.56 -27.89
C THR A 624 -21.71 -39.54 -28.33
N GLY A 625 -20.66 -40.00 -29.02
CA GLY A 625 -19.49 -39.20 -29.36
C GLY A 625 -19.52 -38.58 -30.76
N THR A 626 -18.70 -37.54 -30.97
CA THR A 626 -17.72 -37.46 -32.09
C THR A 626 -16.84 -36.20 -32.04
N ARG A 627 -15.52 -36.44 -32.10
CA ARG A 627 -14.38 -35.71 -32.72
C ARG A 627 -14.39 -34.19 -33.03
N LYS A 628 -13.18 -33.63 -32.80
CA LYS A 628 -12.48 -32.40 -33.33
C LYS A 628 -12.44 -31.25 -32.30
N THR A 629 -11.33 -30.55 -31.99
CA THR A 629 -9.97 -30.42 -32.56
C THR A 629 -9.05 -29.67 -31.56
N LYS A 630 -7.74 -29.90 -31.67
CA LYS A 630 -6.59 -29.18 -31.05
C LYS A 630 -6.65 -27.64 -31.11
N ALA A 631 -6.18 -26.98 -30.04
CA ALA A 631 -5.22 -25.84 -30.00
C ALA A 631 -5.00 -25.42 -28.52
N LEU A 632 -3.78 -25.45 -27.95
CA LEU A 632 -2.89 -24.30 -27.69
C LEU A 632 -3.63 -23.15 -26.96
N TRP A 633 -3.31 -22.75 -25.72
CA TRP A 633 -2.15 -21.98 -25.21
C TRP A 633 -2.08 -22.15 -23.68
N GLU A 634 -0.94 -22.47 -23.03
CA GLU A 634 0.15 -21.59 -22.60
C GLU A 634 -0.23 -20.32 -21.81
N ILE A 635 0.14 -20.36 -20.52
CA ILE A 635 0.55 -19.28 -19.59
C ILE A 635 -0.52 -18.35 -19.00
N GLU A 636 -0.76 -18.48 -17.68
CA GLU A 636 -0.70 -17.38 -16.69
C GLU A 636 -0.46 -17.88 -15.26
#